data_AF-A0A6V8P7N1-F1
#
_entry.id   AF-A0A6V8P7N1-F1
#
_cell.length_a   1.000
_cell.length_b   1.000
_cell.length_c   1.000
_cell.angle_alpha   90.00
_cell.angle_beta   90.00
_cell.angle_gamma   90.00
#
_symmetry.space_group_name_H-M   'P 1'
#
loop_
_entity.id
_entity.type
_entity.pdbx_description
1 polymer ?
#
loop_
_entity_poly.entity_id
_entity_poly.type
_entity_poly.pdbx_seq_one_letter_code
_entity_poly.pdbx_strand_id
1 'polypeptide(L)'
;MANNTDKSLIQIKVLNSSKGPAVQALRAQTDKKRYESEMKKVVLGQPNLSLRQGIATDILATPEGVQGIVTLTGERYLSRAVVVATGTFLNGRIVIGEVEFPAGRMGEYPAIHLSDSLRRLGFTLSRFQSATPPRVDRRSIDFSRLIPQPGDDIPPSFSTRNPKKVHDQIPCYLTYTNARTHRVVRENIHRSPIKTGAIQTHGPRYCPSIDRKVISFPDKERHPVFIEPEGRDTQEMYLQGLTTSMPVEIQEKIVQATPGLEGARIMRPGYAIEYDYFIPAQLKISLETKEVRGL
;
A
#
# COMPACT_ATOMS: atom_id res chain seq x y z
N MET A 1 13.90 -6.01 7.41
CA MET A 1 13.19 -6.18 6.12
C MET A 1 13.72 -7.37 5.32
N ALA A 2 14.95 -7.32 4.77
CA ALA A 2 15.53 -8.38 3.92
C ALA A 2 15.34 -9.82 4.47
N ASN A 3 15.77 -10.08 5.71
CA ASN A 3 15.56 -11.39 6.37
C ASN A 3 14.08 -11.81 6.44
N ASN A 4 13.16 -10.86 6.64
CA ASN A 4 11.74 -11.14 6.77
C ASN A 4 11.09 -11.43 5.42
N THR A 5 11.50 -10.71 4.39
CA THR A 5 11.16 -11.00 2.98
C THR A 5 11.57 -12.42 2.65
N ASP A 6 12.83 -12.78 2.88
CA ASP A 6 13.39 -14.11 2.58
C ASP A 6 12.66 -15.24 3.33
N LYS A 7 12.24 -14.99 4.57
CA LYS A 7 11.42 -15.95 5.36
C LYS A 7 10.00 -16.15 4.84
N SER A 8 9.49 -15.23 4.03
CA SER A 8 8.09 -15.19 3.57
C SER A 8 7.97 -15.21 2.05
N LEU A 9 9.05 -15.53 1.32
CA LEU A 9 9.07 -15.60 -0.14
C LEU A 9 8.04 -16.61 -0.66
N ILE A 10 7.28 -16.16 -1.65
CA ILE A 10 6.49 -17.03 -2.53
C ILE A 10 7.00 -16.96 -3.97
N GLN A 11 7.68 -15.87 -4.36
CA GLN A 11 8.36 -15.74 -5.66
C GLN A 11 9.47 -14.69 -5.54
N ILE A 12 10.57 -14.84 -6.27
CA ILE A 12 11.56 -13.79 -6.46
C ILE A 12 12.11 -13.78 -7.89
N LYS A 13 12.44 -12.58 -8.39
CA LYS A 13 13.08 -12.38 -9.70
C LYS A 13 14.01 -11.17 -9.73
N VAL A 14 14.97 -11.21 -10.63
CA VAL A 14 15.83 -10.09 -11.00
C VAL A 14 15.16 -9.31 -12.14
N LEU A 15 14.73 -8.08 -11.86
CA LEU A 15 14.28 -7.14 -12.88
C LEU A 15 15.47 -6.64 -13.69
N ASN A 16 15.23 -6.36 -14.97
CA ASN A 16 16.24 -5.90 -15.93
C ASN A 16 17.45 -6.86 -16.07
N SER A 17 17.24 -8.17 -15.93
CA SER A 17 18.30 -9.19 -16.02
C SER A 17 19.04 -9.18 -17.36
N SER A 18 18.39 -8.77 -18.46
CA SER A 18 19.03 -8.60 -19.78
C SER A 18 19.90 -7.34 -19.90
N LYS A 19 19.91 -6.47 -18.89
CA LYS A 19 20.73 -5.25 -18.83
C LYS A 19 21.87 -5.42 -17.83
N GLY A 20 22.84 -4.51 -17.89
CA GLY A 20 24.02 -4.55 -17.03
C GLY A 20 23.69 -4.56 -15.52
N PRO A 21 24.55 -5.16 -14.66
CA PRO A 21 24.26 -5.36 -13.24
C PRO A 21 23.87 -4.08 -12.47
N ALA A 22 24.40 -2.92 -12.88
CA ALA A 22 24.13 -1.64 -12.23
C ALA A 22 22.65 -1.20 -12.28
N VAL A 23 21.84 -1.74 -13.21
CA VAL A 23 20.40 -1.39 -13.34
C VAL A 23 19.46 -2.55 -12.99
N GLN A 24 20.01 -3.63 -12.44
CA GLN A 24 19.26 -4.78 -11.98
C GLN A 24 18.67 -4.52 -10.59
N ALA A 25 17.49 -5.08 -10.32
CA ALA A 25 16.84 -4.95 -9.03
C ALA A 25 16.10 -6.24 -8.65
N LEU A 26 16.18 -6.63 -7.39
CA LEU A 26 15.39 -7.75 -6.88
C LEU A 26 13.94 -7.33 -6.66
N ARG A 27 13.00 -8.18 -7.08
CA ARG A 27 11.58 -8.06 -6.75
C ARG A 27 11.07 -9.40 -6.25
N ALA A 28 10.43 -9.39 -5.09
CA ALA A 28 9.79 -10.56 -4.53
C ALA A 28 8.28 -10.38 -4.42
N GLN A 29 7.56 -11.49 -4.52
CA GLN A 29 6.28 -11.66 -3.88
C GLN A 29 6.49 -12.32 -2.53
N THR A 30 5.80 -11.81 -1.52
CA THR A 30 5.81 -12.38 -0.17
C THR A 30 4.40 -12.81 0.22
N ASP A 31 4.32 -13.89 0.99
CA ASP A 31 3.11 -14.22 1.71
C ASP A 31 2.85 -13.14 2.76
N LYS A 32 1.77 -12.37 2.58
CA LYS A 32 1.50 -11.19 3.43
C LYS A 32 1.28 -11.57 4.88
N LYS A 33 0.54 -12.66 5.15
CA LYS A 33 0.23 -13.09 6.52
C LYS A 33 1.46 -13.66 7.21
N ARG A 34 2.27 -14.42 6.49
CA ARG A 34 3.56 -14.89 6.99
C ARG A 34 4.52 -13.74 7.24
N TYR A 35 4.62 -12.77 6.32
CA TYR A 35 5.47 -11.58 6.51
C TYR A 35 5.06 -10.80 7.75
N GLU A 36 3.76 -10.55 7.94
CA GLU A 36 3.19 -9.89 9.12
C GLU A 36 3.55 -10.64 10.41
N SER A 37 3.25 -11.94 10.47
CA SER A 37 3.54 -12.79 11.63
C SER A 37 5.03 -12.87 11.95
N GLU A 38 5.89 -13.05 10.95
CA GLU A 38 7.35 -13.10 11.15
C GLU A 38 7.91 -11.76 11.64
N MET A 39 7.40 -10.63 11.14
CA MET A 39 7.81 -9.32 11.63
C MET A 39 7.38 -9.13 13.08
N LYS A 40 6.18 -9.57 13.45
CA LYS A 40 5.70 -9.51 14.84
C LYS A 40 6.59 -10.34 15.77
N LYS A 41 7.01 -11.53 15.35
CA LYS A 41 7.97 -12.36 16.13
C LYS A 41 9.31 -11.65 16.32
N VAL A 42 9.83 -10.99 15.28
CA VAL A 42 11.07 -10.21 15.35
C VAL A 42 10.93 -9.07 16.38
N VAL A 43 9.84 -8.32 16.33
CA VAL A 43 9.57 -7.22 17.27
C VAL A 43 9.44 -7.72 18.71
N LEU A 44 8.67 -8.79 18.94
CA LEU A 44 8.46 -9.35 20.28
C LEU A 44 9.72 -10.00 20.87
N GLY A 45 10.61 -10.51 20.03
CA GLY A 45 11.85 -11.15 20.46
C GLY A 45 13.05 -10.21 20.59
N GLN A 46 12.90 -8.91 20.29
CA GLN A 46 13.99 -7.95 20.31
C GLN A 46 14.30 -7.49 21.75
N PRO A 47 15.52 -7.74 22.29
CA PRO A 47 15.90 -7.20 23.59
C PRO A 47 15.81 -5.67 23.62
N ASN A 48 15.40 -5.14 24.77
CA ASN A 48 15.19 -3.70 25.02
C ASN A 48 14.06 -3.04 24.20
N LEU A 49 13.17 -3.84 23.58
CA LEU A 49 11.98 -3.34 22.90
C LEU A 49 10.72 -3.83 23.63
N SER A 50 9.87 -2.89 24.05
CA SER A 50 8.55 -3.18 24.62
C SER A 50 7.48 -2.83 23.60
N LEU A 51 6.59 -3.77 23.28
CA LEU A 51 5.44 -3.55 22.40
C LEU A 51 4.21 -3.17 23.23
N ARG A 52 3.56 -2.06 22.87
CA ARG A 52 2.30 -1.60 23.47
C ARG A 52 1.26 -1.38 22.37
N GLN A 53 0.04 -1.84 22.62
CA GLN A 53 -1.10 -1.55 21.74
C GLN A 53 -1.80 -0.30 22.25
N GLY A 54 -1.90 0.73 21.41
CA GLY A 54 -2.59 1.96 21.75
C GLY A 54 -2.59 2.93 20.57
N ILE A 55 -3.45 3.96 20.65
CA ILE A 55 -3.50 5.06 19.70
C ILE A 55 -2.89 6.27 20.39
N ALA A 56 -1.75 6.77 19.90
CA ALA A 56 -1.18 8.02 20.38
C ALA A 56 -2.08 9.19 19.95
N THR A 57 -2.43 10.07 20.89
CA THR A 57 -3.25 11.26 20.65
C THR A 57 -2.45 12.55 20.76
N ASP A 58 -1.42 12.56 21.61
CA ASP A 58 -0.62 13.74 21.87
C ASP A 58 0.87 13.42 21.96
N ILE A 59 1.67 14.37 21.51
CA ILE A 59 3.11 14.44 21.76
C ILE A 59 3.35 15.50 22.83
N LEU A 60 4.00 15.10 23.91
CA LEU A 60 4.39 15.99 24.99
C LEU A 60 5.74 16.62 24.62
N ALA A 61 5.83 17.95 24.60
CA ALA A 61 7.07 18.68 24.33
C ALA A 61 7.16 19.96 25.16
N THR A 62 8.39 20.36 25.46
CA THR A 62 8.78 21.61 26.11
C THR A 62 9.82 22.33 25.24
N PRO A 63 10.24 23.57 25.57
CA PRO A 63 11.32 24.24 24.83
C PRO A 63 12.62 23.43 24.76
N GLU A 64 12.87 22.56 25.73
CA GLU A 64 14.06 21.68 25.77
C GLU A 64 13.97 20.47 24.83
N GLY A 65 12.77 20.11 24.37
CA GLY A 65 12.50 19.01 23.44
C GLY A 65 11.31 18.14 23.83
N VAL A 66 11.18 17.00 23.12
CA VAL A 66 10.12 16.01 23.36
C VAL A 66 10.28 15.35 24.74
N GLN A 67 9.15 15.11 25.39
CA GLN A 67 9.06 14.47 26.71
C GLN A 67 8.34 13.12 26.67
N GLY A 68 7.62 12.81 25.58
CA GLY A 68 6.90 11.55 25.43
C GLY A 68 5.59 11.67 24.65
N ILE A 69 4.68 10.74 24.89
CA ILE A 69 3.35 10.71 24.26
C ILE A 69 2.23 10.46 25.28
N VAL A 70 1.00 10.80 24.88
CA VAL A 70 -0.25 10.40 25.53
C VAL A 70 -1.05 9.50 24.59
N THR A 71 -1.65 8.44 25.12
CA THR A 71 -2.55 7.57 24.36
C THR A 71 -4.01 7.96 24.55
N LEU A 72 -4.88 7.41 23.69
CA LEU A 72 -6.33 7.59 23.75
C LEU A 72 -6.93 7.14 25.09
N THR A 73 -6.30 6.18 25.77
CA THR A 73 -6.72 5.71 27.10
C THR A 73 -6.21 6.60 28.24
N GLY A 74 -5.49 7.68 27.93
CA GLY A 74 -4.94 8.62 28.90
C GLY A 74 -3.57 8.22 29.48
N GLU A 75 -3.00 7.09 29.07
CA GLU A 75 -1.68 6.67 29.53
C GLU A 75 -0.60 7.60 29.00
N ARG A 76 0.41 7.88 29.84
CA ARG A 76 1.56 8.71 29.49
C ARG A 76 2.80 7.84 29.41
N TYR A 77 3.51 7.93 28.30
CA TYR A 77 4.79 7.25 28.09
C TYR A 77 5.87 8.31 27.93
N LEU A 78 6.74 8.44 28.93
CA LEU A 78 7.84 9.39 28.89
C LEU A 78 9.02 8.84 28.08
N SER A 79 9.64 9.69 27.26
CA SER A 79 10.80 9.32 26.46
C SER A 79 11.66 10.53 26.14
N ARG A 80 12.94 10.28 25.85
CA ARG A 80 13.90 11.31 25.39
C ARG A 80 13.81 11.58 23.88
N ALA A 81 13.15 10.67 23.16
CA ALA A 81 12.94 10.76 21.72
C ALA A 81 11.62 10.08 21.35
N VAL A 82 10.98 10.58 20.30
CA VAL A 82 9.73 10.01 19.74
C VAL A 82 9.90 9.91 18.23
N VAL A 83 9.57 8.77 17.64
CA VAL A 83 9.58 8.59 16.18
C VAL A 83 8.15 8.40 15.70
N VAL A 84 7.65 9.30 14.85
CA VAL A 84 6.30 9.24 14.31
C VAL A 84 6.30 8.50 12.97
N ALA A 85 5.75 7.28 12.95
CA ALA A 85 5.67 6.41 11.78
C ALA A 85 4.23 5.93 11.51
N THR A 86 3.29 6.88 11.40
CA THR A 86 1.84 6.63 11.33
C THR A 86 1.35 6.03 10.01
N GLY A 87 2.16 6.05 8.95
CA GLY A 87 1.73 5.59 7.63
C GLY A 87 0.48 6.34 7.15
N THR A 88 -0.56 5.59 6.73
CA THR A 88 -1.82 6.15 6.21
C THR A 88 -2.87 6.43 7.29
N PHE A 89 -2.51 6.32 8.58
CA PHE A 89 -3.47 6.40 9.69
C PHE A 89 -3.79 7.80 10.15
N LEU A 90 -2.87 8.74 9.95
CA LEU A 90 -2.97 10.09 10.50
C LEU A 90 -4.13 10.83 9.81
N ASN A 91 -5.21 11.08 10.55
CA ASN A 91 -6.47 11.62 10.05
C ASN A 91 -6.95 10.97 8.72
N GLY A 92 -6.84 9.64 8.68
CA GLY A 92 -7.13 8.82 7.51
C GLY A 92 -8.64 8.71 7.21
N ARG A 93 -9.00 8.78 5.92
CA ARG A 93 -10.34 8.44 5.42
C ARG A 93 -10.26 7.60 4.14
N ILE A 94 -11.15 6.63 4.03
CA ILE A 94 -11.33 5.80 2.83
C ILE A 94 -12.39 6.43 1.94
N VAL A 95 -12.19 6.35 0.62
CA VAL A 95 -13.13 6.77 -0.41
C VAL A 95 -13.34 5.65 -1.43
N ILE A 96 -14.60 5.29 -1.68
CA ILE A 96 -15.08 4.33 -2.68
C ILE A 96 -16.30 4.91 -3.37
N GLY A 97 -16.11 5.46 -4.57
CA GLY A 97 -17.16 6.14 -5.31
C GLY A 97 -17.67 7.34 -4.53
N GLU A 98 -18.96 7.31 -4.22
CA GLU A 98 -19.65 8.31 -3.41
C GLU A 98 -19.58 8.03 -1.90
N VAL A 99 -19.06 6.88 -1.49
CA VAL A 99 -18.97 6.47 -0.08
C VAL A 99 -17.61 6.86 0.50
N GLU A 100 -17.62 7.53 1.65
CA GLU A 100 -16.43 7.85 2.43
C GLU A 100 -16.63 7.57 3.92
N PHE A 101 -15.55 7.17 4.60
CA PHE A 101 -15.59 6.92 6.04
C PHE A 101 -14.20 7.00 6.70
N PRO A 102 -14.10 7.34 7.99
CA PRO A 102 -12.83 7.41 8.71
C PRO A 102 -12.17 6.04 8.85
N ALA A 103 -10.92 5.92 8.41
CA ALA A 103 -10.14 4.68 8.47
C ALA A 103 -8.67 4.96 8.11
N GLY A 104 -7.73 4.30 8.79
CA GLY A 104 -6.31 4.33 8.38
C GLY A 104 -6.00 3.31 7.29
N ARG A 105 -6.68 2.17 7.34
CA ARG A 105 -6.75 1.09 6.34
C ARG A 105 -8.13 0.45 6.43
N MET A 106 -8.54 -0.30 5.41
CA MET A 106 -9.85 -0.95 5.41
C MET A 106 -10.01 -1.83 6.66
N GLY A 107 -11.01 -1.53 7.50
CA GLY A 107 -11.26 -2.22 8.77
C GLY A 107 -10.42 -1.76 9.96
N GLU A 108 -9.62 -0.70 9.84
CA GLU A 108 -8.75 -0.20 10.90
C GLU A 108 -9.00 1.29 11.21
N TYR A 109 -9.17 1.61 12.50
CA TYR A 109 -9.46 2.98 12.96
C TYR A 109 -8.31 3.96 12.63
N PRO A 110 -8.64 5.23 12.29
CA PRO A 110 -7.63 6.26 12.07
C PRO A 110 -7.09 6.85 13.39
N ALA A 111 -5.91 7.47 13.33
CA ALA A 111 -5.36 8.29 14.41
C ALA A 111 -5.69 9.77 14.14
N ILE A 112 -6.82 10.24 14.66
CA ILE A 112 -7.35 11.59 14.35
C ILE A 112 -6.62 12.67 15.17
N HIS A 113 -6.57 12.50 16.49
CA HIS A 113 -6.10 13.54 17.41
C HIS A 113 -4.61 13.87 17.29
N LEU A 114 -3.80 12.90 16.83
CA LEU A 114 -2.36 13.10 16.67
C LEU A 114 -2.05 14.18 15.64
N SER A 115 -2.85 14.33 14.58
CA SER A 115 -2.68 15.43 13.62
C SER A 115 -2.76 16.79 14.30
N ASP A 116 -3.72 16.96 15.20
CA ASP A 116 -3.94 18.21 15.90
C ASP A 116 -2.84 18.48 16.92
N SER A 117 -2.33 17.44 17.58
CA SER A 117 -1.14 17.56 18.44
C SER A 117 0.06 18.09 17.66
N LEU A 118 0.27 17.62 16.43
CA LEU A 118 1.40 18.06 15.61
C LEU A 118 1.22 19.51 15.14
N ARG A 119 0.00 19.90 14.76
CA ARG A 119 -0.32 21.31 14.42
C ARG A 119 -0.09 22.23 15.63
N ARG A 120 -0.47 21.81 16.84
CA ARG A 120 -0.21 22.58 18.08
C ARG A 120 1.28 22.77 18.36
N LEU A 121 2.12 21.84 17.93
CA LEU A 121 3.59 21.95 18.02
C LEU A 121 4.20 22.82 16.91
N GLY A 122 3.39 23.47 16.08
CA GLY A 122 3.85 24.37 15.01
C GLY A 122 4.11 23.69 13.68
N PHE A 123 3.81 22.39 13.53
CA PHE A 123 4.05 21.69 12.28
C PHE A 123 2.96 21.96 11.23
N THR A 124 3.41 22.18 10.00
CA THR A 124 2.54 22.19 8.84
C THR A 124 2.32 20.77 8.33
N LEU A 125 1.05 20.37 8.27
CA LEU A 125 0.62 19.11 7.67
C LEU A 125 -0.07 19.37 6.34
N SER A 126 0.11 18.46 5.39
CA SER A 126 -0.65 18.44 4.14
C SER A 126 -1.35 17.10 4.00
N ARG A 127 -2.21 16.95 2.98
CA ARG A 127 -2.90 15.68 2.71
C ARG A 127 -2.40 15.04 1.44
N PHE A 128 -2.25 13.72 1.51
CA PHE A 128 -1.88 12.89 0.38
C PHE A 128 -2.93 11.81 0.17
N GLN A 129 -3.02 11.32 -1.05
CA GLN A 129 -3.82 10.13 -1.34
C GLN A 129 -2.99 9.02 -1.94
N SER A 130 -3.40 7.79 -1.65
CA SER A 130 -2.99 6.61 -2.40
C SER A 130 -4.19 5.72 -2.64
N ALA A 131 -4.10 4.79 -3.58
CA ALA A 131 -5.19 3.87 -3.88
C ALA A 131 -4.66 2.45 -4.03
N THR A 132 -5.54 1.49 -3.81
CA THR A 132 -5.25 0.06 -3.91
C THR A 132 -6.27 -0.62 -4.83
N PRO A 133 -5.88 -1.63 -5.64
CA PRO A 133 -6.81 -2.33 -6.52
C PRO A 133 -7.75 -3.26 -5.74
N PRO A 134 -8.83 -3.73 -6.37
CA PRO A 134 -9.63 -4.80 -5.81
C PRO A 134 -8.81 -6.09 -5.66
N ARG A 135 -9.22 -6.92 -4.69
CA ARG A 135 -8.77 -8.31 -4.55
C ARG A 135 -9.88 -9.21 -5.04
N VAL A 136 -9.53 -10.25 -5.78
CA VAL A 136 -10.48 -11.21 -6.35
C VAL A 136 -10.22 -12.63 -5.87
N ASP A 137 -11.25 -13.47 -5.92
CA ASP A 137 -11.17 -14.90 -5.60
C ASP A 137 -10.43 -15.65 -6.72
N ARG A 138 -9.27 -16.24 -6.38
CA ARG A 138 -8.43 -17.05 -7.27
C ARG A 138 -9.23 -18.09 -8.04
N ARG A 139 -10.24 -18.71 -7.43
CA ARG A 139 -11.05 -19.79 -8.04
C ARG A 139 -11.97 -19.31 -9.15
N SER A 140 -12.16 -18.00 -9.24
CA SER A 140 -13.04 -17.35 -10.23
C SER A 140 -12.27 -16.78 -11.44
N ILE A 141 -10.97 -17.02 -11.51
CA ILE A 141 -10.08 -16.56 -12.59
C ILE A 141 -9.89 -17.66 -13.62
N ASP A 142 -9.99 -17.31 -14.90
CA ASP A 142 -9.62 -18.21 -16.01
C ASP A 142 -8.13 -18.07 -16.34
N PHE A 143 -7.31 -18.91 -15.70
CA PHE A 143 -5.86 -18.91 -15.88
C PHE A 143 -5.40 -19.33 -17.28
N SER A 144 -6.24 -20.02 -18.07
CA SER A 144 -5.87 -20.46 -19.42
C SER A 144 -5.67 -19.29 -20.38
N ARG A 145 -6.25 -18.13 -20.04
CA ARG A 145 -6.19 -16.89 -20.84
C ARG A 145 -5.15 -15.90 -20.32
N LEU A 146 -4.39 -16.28 -19.30
CA LEU A 146 -3.36 -15.43 -18.68
C LEU A 146 -1.97 -15.90 -19.08
N ILE A 147 -1.00 -14.97 -19.07
CA ILE A 147 0.41 -15.28 -19.33
C ILE A 147 1.09 -15.54 -17.98
N PRO A 148 1.58 -16.76 -17.69
CA PRO A 148 2.34 -17.03 -16.48
C PRO A 148 3.61 -16.18 -16.41
N GLN A 149 3.93 -15.72 -15.20
CA GLN A 149 5.12 -14.95 -14.87
C GLN A 149 5.81 -15.65 -13.70
N PRO A 150 6.63 -16.69 -13.97
CA PRO A 150 7.36 -17.41 -12.93
C PRO A 150 8.44 -16.51 -12.30
N GLY A 151 8.99 -16.97 -11.17
CA GLY A 151 10.23 -16.40 -10.62
C GLY A 151 11.45 -16.94 -11.35
N ASP A 152 12.65 -16.52 -10.93
CA ASP A 152 13.90 -16.99 -11.52
C ASP A 152 14.22 -18.42 -11.07
N ASP A 153 14.74 -19.25 -11.97
CA ASP A 153 15.10 -20.66 -11.71
C ASP A 153 16.19 -20.81 -10.64
N ILE A 154 17.11 -19.84 -10.60
CA ILE A 154 18.11 -19.72 -9.55
C ILE A 154 17.68 -18.53 -8.67
N PRO A 155 16.79 -18.76 -7.68
CA PRO A 155 16.21 -17.68 -6.91
C PRO A 155 17.29 -16.98 -6.06
N PRO A 156 17.45 -15.65 -6.20
CA PRO A 156 18.32 -14.88 -5.33
C PRO A 156 17.72 -14.76 -3.93
N SER A 157 18.42 -14.05 -3.04
CA SER A 157 18.00 -13.73 -1.68
C SER A 157 18.16 -12.23 -1.46
N PHE A 158 17.25 -11.60 -0.70
CA PHE A 158 17.45 -10.20 -0.29
C PHE A 158 18.50 -10.07 0.81
N SER A 159 18.57 -11.05 1.72
CA SER A 159 19.54 -11.07 2.81
C SER A 159 20.89 -11.57 2.34
N THR A 160 21.91 -10.75 2.58
CA THR A 160 23.31 -11.16 2.43
C THR A 160 23.87 -11.86 3.67
N ARG A 161 23.22 -11.69 4.83
CA ARG A 161 23.69 -12.24 6.11
C ARG A 161 23.18 -13.65 6.36
N ASN A 162 21.90 -13.87 6.10
CA ASN A 162 21.20 -15.14 6.31
C ASN A 162 20.37 -15.47 5.07
N PRO A 163 21.03 -15.79 3.94
CA PRO A 163 20.33 -16.00 2.69
C PRO A 163 19.39 -17.20 2.80
N LYS A 164 18.14 -17.02 2.35
CA LYS A 164 17.18 -18.12 2.19
C LYS A 164 16.67 -18.14 0.77
N LYS A 165 16.57 -19.34 0.22
CA LYS A 165 16.03 -19.57 -1.12
C LYS A 165 14.60 -20.09 -1.01
N VAL A 166 13.77 -19.68 -1.95
CA VAL A 166 12.44 -20.25 -2.18
C VAL A 166 12.57 -21.38 -3.19
N HIS A 167 11.99 -22.55 -2.93
CA HIS A 167 12.07 -23.70 -3.83
C HIS A 167 10.75 -24.00 -4.53
N ASP A 168 9.64 -23.60 -3.92
CA ASP A 168 8.26 -23.84 -4.32
C ASP A 168 7.61 -22.52 -4.77
N GLN A 169 8.18 -21.91 -5.81
CA GLN A 169 7.74 -20.59 -6.28
C GLN A 169 6.33 -20.65 -6.88
N ILE A 170 5.48 -19.69 -6.51
CA ILE A 170 4.14 -19.52 -7.09
C ILE A 170 4.23 -18.45 -8.19
N PRO A 171 3.75 -18.71 -9.42
CA PRO A 171 3.77 -17.71 -10.48
C PRO A 171 2.81 -16.55 -10.19
N CYS A 172 3.19 -15.35 -10.62
CA CYS A 172 2.24 -14.29 -10.93
C CYS A 172 1.67 -14.55 -12.33
N TYR A 173 0.67 -13.79 -12.72
CA TYR A 173 0.11 -13.85 -14.06
C TYR A 173 -0.01 -12.46 -14.64
N LEU A 174 0.06 -12.36 -15.96
CA LEU A 174 -0.06 -11.12 -16.70
C LEU A 174 -1.24 -11.23 -17.68
N THR A 175 -2.09 -10.21 -17.65
CA THR A 175 -3.06 -9.89 -18.69
C THR A 175 -2.94 -8.42 -19.06
N TYR A 176 -3.80 -7.97 -19.96
CA TYR A 176 -3.84 -6.57 -20.36
C TYR A 176 -5.29 -6.10 -20.40
N THR A 177 -5.52 -4.84 -20.01
CA THR A 177 -6.80 -4.19 -20.34
C THR A 177 -6.97 -4.13 -21.85
N ASN A 178 -8.21 -3.95 -22.32
CA ASN A 178 -8.50 -3.79 -23.74
C ASN A 178 -9.49 -2.64 -23.99
N ALA A 179 -9.93 -2.49 -25.24
CA ALA A 179 -10.93 -1.49 -25.63
C ALA A 179 -12.25 -1.61 -24.85
N ARG A 180 -12.68 -2.84 -24.48
CA ARG A 180 -13.87 -3.07 -23.65
C ARG A 180 -13.65 -2.54 -22.24
N THR A 181 -12.52 -2.86 -21.60
CA THR A 181 -12.15 -2.33 -20.28
C THR A 181 -12.14 -0.80 -20.28
N HIS A 182 -11.51 -0.19 -21.28
CA HIS A 182 -11.44 1.27 -21.38
C HIS A 182 -12.80 1.91 -21.63
N ARG A 183 -13.67 1.27 -22.42
CA ARG A 183 -15.03 1.74 -22.65
C ARG A 183 -15.81 1.81 -21.34
N VAL A 184 -15.78 0.74 -20.54
CA VAL A 184 -16.43 0.71 -19.22
C VAL A 184 -15.92 1.85 -18.33
N VAL A 185 -14.60 2.07 -18.30
CA VAL A 185 -14.00 3.16 -17.53
C VAL A 185 -14.47 4.53 -18.03
N ARG A 186 -14.47 4.78 -19.34
CA ARG A 186 -14.87 6.06 -19.95
C ARG A 186 -16.35 6.38 -19.70
N GLU A 187 -17.23 5.41 -19.90
CA GLU A 187 -18.68 5.58 -19.67
C GLU A 187 -18.98 5.95 -18.21
N ASN A 188 -18.16 5.48 -17.27
CA ASN A 188 -18.37 5.69 -15.84
C ASN A 188 -17.44 6.75 -15.23
N ILE A 189 -16.65 7.47 -16.05
CA ILE A 189 -15.59 8.36 -15.54
C ILE A 189 -16.13 9.50 -14.68
N HIS A 190 -17.37 9.93 -14.94
CA HIS A 190 -18.08 10.95 -14.19
C HIS A 190 -18.31 10.56 -12.71
N ARG A 191 -18.26 9.26 -12.39
CA ARG A 191 -18.35 8.71 -11.03
C ARG A 191 -16.98 8.39 -10.40
N SER A 192 -15.87 8.68 -11.08
CA SER A 192 -14.55 8.58 -10.45
C SER A 192 -14.43 9.66 -9.36
N PRO A 193 -13.93 9.31 -8.15
CA PRO A 193 -13.66 10.29 -7.10
C PRO A 193 -12.71 11.43 -7.52
N ILE A 194 -11.90 11.20 -8.56
CA ILE A 194 -11.04 12.22 -9.17
C ILE A 194 -11.87 13.27 -9.92
N LYS A 195 -12.97 12.86 -10.56
CA LYS A 195 -13.85 13.72 -11.36
C LYS A 195 -14.95 14.38 -10.54
N THR A 196 -15.51 13.66 -9.56
CA THR A 196 -16.52 14.21 -8.65
C THR A 196 -15.93 15.25 -7.68
N GLY A 197 -14.61 15.27 -7.52
CA GLY A 197 -13.94 16.10 -6.52
C GLY A 197 -14.09 15.54 -5.10
N ALA A 198 -14.59 14.31 -4.94
CA ALA A 198 -14.57 13.60 -3.66
C ALA A 198 -13.13 13.38 -3.16
N ILE A 199 -12.16 13.33 -4.07
CA ILE A 199 -10.74 13.36 -3.77
C ILE A 199 -10.13 14.60 -4.41
N GLN A 200 -9.69 15.54 -3.57
CA GLN A 200 -9.11 16.80 -4.02
C GLN A 200 -7.59 16.82 -3.87
N THR A 201 -7.03 15.85 -3.16
CA THR A 201 -5.60 15.77 -2.89
C THR A 201 -4.83 15.13 -4.05
N HIS A 202 -3.55 15.46 -4.16
CA HIS A 202 -2.70 14.87 -5.19
C HIS A 202 -2.18 13.51 -4.73
N GLY A 203 -2.36 12.51 -5.59
CA GLY A 203 -1.71 11.20 -5.45
C GLY A 203 -0.36 11.12 -6.16
N PRO A 204 0.33 9.97 -6.07
CA PRO A 204 1.59 9.75 -6.75
C PRO A 204 1.43 9.88 -8.27
N ARG A 205 2.33 10.65 -8.91
CA ARG A 205 2.31 10.84 -10.38
C ARG A 205 2.57 9.55 -11.16
N TYR A 206 3.32 8.61 -10.58
CA TYR A 206 3.92 7.47 -11.29
C TYR A 206 3.12 6.16 -11.20
N CYS A 207 2.12 6.07 -10.32
CA CYS A 207 1.25 4.90 -10.20
C CYS A 207 -0.23 5.31 -10.24
N PRO A 208 -0.70 5.87 -11.38
CA PRO A 208 -2.08 6.34 -11.50
C PRO A 208 -3.08 5.18 -11.42
N SER A 209 -4.28 5.47 -10.92
CA SER A 209 -5.45 4.59 -11.01
C SER A 209 -5.83 4.34 -12.49
N ILE A 210 -6.58 3.26 -12.76
CA ILE A 210 -6.96 2.89 -14.13
C ILE A 210 -7.79 3.98 -14.81
N ASP A 211 -8.69 4.63 -14.06
CA ASP A 211 -9.46 5.78 -14.52
C ASP A 211 -8.56 6.97 -14.88
N ARG A 212 -7.53 7.24 -14.06
CA ARG A 212 -6.54 8.28 -14.40
C ARG A 212 -5.67 7.91 -15.59
N LYS A 213 -5.26 6.63 -15.74
CA LYS A 213 -4.51 6.15 -16.92
C LYS A 213 -5.30 6.37 -18.21
N VAL A 214 -6.59 6.02 -18.21
CA VAL A 214 -7.47 6.17 -19.37
C VAL A 214 -7.69 7.65 -19.73
N ILE A 215 -7.75 8.55 -18.73
CA ILE A 215 -7.81 10.00 -18.97
C ILE A 215 -6.48 10.54 -19.52
N SER A 216 -5.36 10.17 -18.90
CA SER A 216 -4.06 10.77 -19.19
C SER A 216 -3.37 10.20 -20.43
N PHE A 217 -3.74 9.00 -20.86
CA PHE A 217 -3.12 8.30 -21.99
C PHE A 217 -4.19 7.72 -22.93
N PRO A 218 -5.02 8.57 -23.56
CA PRO A 218 -6.17 8.13 -24.36
C PRO A 218 -5.78 7.24 -25.55
N ASP A 219 -4.57 7.43 -26.11
CA ASP A 219 -4.07 6.70 -27.27
C ASP A 219 -3.50 5.31 -26.93
N LYS A 220 -3.36 4.98 -25.64
CA LYS A 220 -2.87 3.65 -25.24
C LYS A 220 -4.01 2.63 -25.39
N GLU A 221 -3.82 1.65 -26.27
CA GLU A 221 -4.80 0.59 -26.52
C GLU A 221 -4.96 -0.39 -25.35
N ARG A 222 -3.90 -0.56 -24.55
CA ARG A 222 -3.86 -1.51 -23.43
C ARG A 222 -2.88 -1.10 -22.33
N HIS A 223 -3.17 -1.55 -21.12
CA HIS A 223 -2.30 -1.42 -19.95
C HIS A 223 -2.06 -2.80 -19.32
N PRO A 224 -0.84 -3.08 -18.82
CA PRO A 224 -0.54 -4.34 -18.15
C PRO A 224 -1.31 -4.44 -16.83
N VAL A 225 -1.80 -5.66 -16.55
CA VAL A 225 -2.43 -6.04 -15.29
C VAL A 225 -1.74 -7.30 -14.79
N PHE A 226 -1.02 -7.18 -13.67
CA PHE A 226 -0.45 -8.32 -12.98
C PHE A 226 -1.46 -8.85 -11.95
N ILE A 227 -1.75 -10.15 -12.01
CA ILE A 227 -2.54 -10.87 -11.03
C ILE A 227 -1.57 -11.60 -10.11
N GLU A 228 -1.55 -11.20 -8.85
CA GLU A 228 -0.50 -11.60 -7.91
C GLU A 228 -1.11 -12.31 -6.69
N PRO A 229 -0.64 -13.51 -6.32
CA PRO A 229 -1.11 -14.18 -5.12
C PRO A 229 -0.73 -13.38 -3.86
N GLU A 230 -1.65 -13.19 -2.92
CA GLU A 230 -1.36 -12.50 -1.65
C GLU A 230 -0.69 -13.41 -0.60
N GLY A 231 -0.70 -14.73 -0.80
CA GLY A 231 -0.09 -15.73 0.07
C GLY A 231 -0.38 -17.16 -0.37
N ARG A 232 0.17 -18.14 0.35
CA ARG A 232 -0.01 -19.57 0.07
C ARG A 232 -1.35 -20.09 0.56
N ASP A 233 -1.81 -19.56 1.69
CA ASP A 233 -2.99 -20.04 2.42
C ASP A 233 -4.24 -19.18 2.18
N THR A 234 -4.26 -18.39 1.10
CA THR A 234 -5.39 -17.52 0.73
C THR A 234 -5.77 -17.68 -0.73
N GLN A 235 -7.05 -17.43 -1.03
CA GLN A 235 -7.55 -17.32 -2.41
C GLN A 235 -7.55 -15.87 -2.90
N GLU A 236 -7.12 -14.89 -2.09
CA GLU A 236 -7.04 -13.49 -2.54
C GLU A 236 -5.92 -13.31 -3.59
N MET A 237 -6.29 -12.78 -4.75
CA MET A 237 -5.38 -12.33 -5.79
C MET A 237 -5.43 -10.80 -5.92
N TYR A 238 -4.27 -10.15 -5.90
CA TYR A 238 -4.10 -8.71 -6.05
C TYR A 238 -4.02 -8.31 -7.53
N LEU A 239 -4.86 -7.38 -7.97
CA LEU A 239 -4.95 -6.95 -9.38
C LEU A 239 -4.11 -5.69 -9.65
N GLN A 240 -2.77 -5.81 -9.59
CA GLN A 240 -1.88 -4.69 -9.86
C GLN A 240 -2.08 -4.17 -11.29
N GLY A 241 -2.49 -2.91 -11.42
CA GLY A 241 -2.78 -2.29 -12.72
C GLY A 241 -4.22 -1.81 -12.84
N LEU A 242 -5.14 -2.42 -12.09
CA LEU A 242 -6.55 -2.05 -11.97
C LEU A 242 -6.86 -1.28 -10.68
N THR A 243 -5.88 -0.54 -10.16
CA THR A 243 -6.08 0.35 -9.01
C THR A 243 -7.19 1.35 -9.32
N THR A 244 -8.20 1.43 -8.45
CA THR A 244 -9.31 2.37 -8.60
C THR A 244 -10.00 2.57 -7.25
N SER A 245 -10.70 3.69 -7.14
CA SER A 245 -11.61 3.99 -6.04
C SER A 245 -13.03 4.27 -6.55
N MET A 246 -13.36 3.84 -7.77
CA MET A 246 -14.72 3.95 -8.30
C MET A 246 -15.74 3.13 -7.48
N PRO A 247 -17.06 3.38 -7.64
CA PRO A 247 -18.10 2.58 -7.00
C PRO A 247 -17.92 1.08 -7.26
N VAL A 248 -18.25 0.24 -6.27
CA VAL A 248 -17.94 -1.20 -6.27
C VAL A 248 -18.50 -1.91 -7.51
N GLU A 249 -19.74 -1.61 -7.87
CA GLU A 249 -20.42 -2.15 -9.05
C GLU A 249 -19.74 -1.75 -10.38
N ILE A 250 -19.02 -0.63 -10.40
CA ILE A 250 -18.21 -0.23 -11.55
C ILE A 250 -16.86 -0.97 -11.53
N GLN A 251 -16.27 -1.17 -10.36
CA GLN A 251 -15.05 -1.99 -10.25
C GLN A 251 -15.28 -3.41 -10.78
N GLU A 252 -16.42 -4.03 -10.43
CA GLU A 252 -16.83 -5.33 -10.96
C GLU A 252 -16.88 -5.33 -12.49
N LYS A 253 -17.53 -4.33 -13.10
CA LYS A 253 -17.58 -4.19 -14.56
C LYS A 253 -16.19 -4.04 -15.17
N ILE A 254 -15.29 -3.27 -14.55
CA ILE A 254 -13.91 -3.07 -15.02
C ILE A 254 -13.14 -4.38 -14.96
N VAL A 255 -13.24 -5.11 -13.85
CA VAL A 255 -12.58 -6.41 -13.66
C VAL A 255 -13.09 -7.42 -14.68
N GLN A 256 -14.41 -7.59 -14.81
CA GLN A 256 -15.03 -8.54 -15.74
C GLN A 256 -14.87 -8.16 -17.22
N ALA A 257 -14.52 -6.89 -17.51
CA ALA A 257 -14.15 -6.46 -18.85
C ALA A 257 -12.71 -6.81 -19.23
N THR A 258 -11.88 -7.25 -18.27
CA THR A 258 -10.47 -7.59 -18.48
C THR A 258 -10.32 -9.08 -18.84
N PRO A 259 -9.59 -9.44 -19.92
CA PRO A 259 -9.42 -10.83 -20.34
C PRO A 259 -8.87 -11.76 -19.25
N GLY A 260 -9.52 -12.91 -19.07
CA GLY A 260 -9.22 -13.91 -18.04
C GLY A 260 -9.88 -13.64 -16.68
N LEU A 261 -10.54 -12.48 -16.54
CA LEU A 261 -11.23 -12.05 -15.32
C LEU A 261 -12.75 -11.91 -15.52
N GLU A 262 -13.32 -12.43 -16.61
CA GLU A 262 -14.75 -12.31 -16.93
C GLU A 262 -15.66 -12.86 -15.82
N GLY A 263 -15.24 -13.95 -15.16
CA GLY A 263 -15.94 -14.55 -14.02
C GLY A 263 -15.42 -14.10 -12.65
N ALA A 264 -14.42 -13.22 -12.61
CA ALA A 264 -13.70 -12.91 -11.37
C ALA A 264 -14.62 -12.20 -10.37
N ARG A 265 -14.67 -12.71 -9.14
CA ARG A 265 -15.47 -12.18 -8.03
C ARG A 265 -14.59 -11.35 -7.11
N ILE A 266 -14.99 -10.10 -6.86
CA ILE A 266 -14.30 -9.23 -5.92
C ILE A 266 -14.53 -9.74 -4.49
N MET A 267 -13.45 -9.99 -3.77
CA MET A 267 -13.45 -10.29 -2.33
C MET A 267 -13.30 -9.00 -1.49
N ARG A 268 -12.51 -8.04 -1.99
CA ARG A 268 -12.31 -6.74 -1.36
C ARG A 268 -12.28 -5.66 -2.43
N PRO A 269 -13.10 -4.60 -2.32
CA PRO A 269 -13.08 -3.53 -3.30
C PRO A 269 -11.75 -2.78 -3.24
N GLY A 270 -11.34 -2.23 -4.38
CA GLY A 270 -10.35 -1.18 -4.45
C GLY A 270 -10.89 0.08 -3.78
N TYR A 271 -9.98 0.89 -3.26
CA TYR A 271 -10.34 2.12 -2.58
C TYR A 271 -9.16 3.10 -2.61
N ALA A 272 -9.48 4.38 -2.39
CA ALA A 272 -8.48 5.39 -2.10
C ALA A 272 -8.45 5.67 -0.60
N ILE A 273 -7.26 5.96 -0.08
CA ILE A 273 -7.03 6.43 1.28
C ILE A 273 -6.42 7.82 1.21
N GLU A 274 -7.06 8.78 1.87
CA GLU A 274 -6.55 10.12 2.09
C GLU A 274 -6.11 10.29 3.53
N TYR A 275 -4.94 10.85 3.74
CA TYR A 275 -4.34 10.96 5.07
C TYR A 275 -3.44 12.19 5.17
N ASP A 276 -3.27 12.69 6.39
CA ASP A 276 -2.33 13.76 6.70
C ASP A 276 -0.90 13.20 6.63
N TYR A 277 0.03 14.01 6.12
CA TYR A 277 1.46 13.71 6.14
C TYR A 277 2.27 14.96 6.50
N PHE A 278 3.46 14.71 7.05
CA PHE A 278 4.44 15.74 7.36
C PHE A 278 5.16 16.22 6.12
N ILE A 279 5.28 17.54 5.97
CA ILE A 279 6.12 18.13 4.91
C ILE A 279 7.60 17.86 5.26
N PRO A 280 8.35 17.07 4.44
CA PRO A 280 9.70 16.64 4.81
C PRO A 280 10.72 17.77 4.97
N ALA A 281 10.47 18.94 4.39
CA ALA A 281 11.33 20.12 4.54
C ALA A 281 11.43 20.63 5.99
N GLN A 282 10.54 20.19 6.87
CA GLN A 282 10.57 20.49 8.31
C GLN A 282 11.54 19.58 9.09
N LEU A 283 12.17 18.60 8.41
CA LEU A 283 13.14 17.67 9.00
C LEU A 283 14.57 18.09 8.66
N LYS A 284 15.50 17.73 9.55
CA LYS A 284 16.94 17.70 9.29
C LYS A 284 17.27 16.44 8.48
N ILE A 285 18.50 16.35 7.98
CA ILE A 285 19.00 15.15 7.28
C ILE A 285 19.00 13.92 8.21
N SER A 286 19.10 14.12 9.53
CA SER A 286 18.98 13.08 10.55
C SER A 286 17.56 12.54 10.73
N LEU A 287 16.58 13.07 10.01
CA LEU A 287 15.13 12.86 10.20
C LEU A 287 14.53 13.47 11.48
N GLU A 288 15.35 14.06 12.35
CA GLU A 288 14.87 14.85 13.49
C GLU A 288 14.19 16.13 12.97
N THR A 289 13.09 16.53 13.60
CA THR A 289 12.40 17.77 13.28
C THR A 289 13.27 19.01 13.59
N LYS A 290 13.02 20.10 12.86
CA LYS A 290 13.69 21.38 13.09
C LYS A 290 13.14 22.11 14.31
N GLU A 291 11.83 22.01 14.53
CA GLU A 291 11.11 22.74 15.59
C GLU A 291 11.20 22.07 16.96
N VAL A 292 11.16 20.74 17.05
CA VAL A 292 11.11 20.00 18.32
C VAL A 292 12.28 19.02 18.42
N ARG A 293 13.23 19.33 19.30
CA ARG A 293 14.37 18.44 19.57
C ARG A 293 13.91 17.06 20.04
N GLY A 294 14.49 16.00 19.48
CA GLY A 294 14.20 14.61 19.83
C GLY A 294 12.96 14.00 19.17
N LEU A 295 12.21 14.77 18.37
CA LEU A 295 11.08 14.28 17.57
C LEU A 295 11.49 14.03 16.12
#